data_AF-A0A938B4X1-F1
#
_entry.id   AF-A0A938B4X1-F1
#
_cell.length_a   1.000
_cell.length_b   1.000
_cell.length_c   1.000
_cell.angle_alpha   90.00
_cell.angle_beta   90.00
_cell.angle_gamma   90.00
#
_symmetry.space_group_name_H-M   'P 1'
#
loop_
_entity.id
_entity.type
_entity.pdbx_description
1 polymer ?
#
loop_
_entity_poly.entity_id
_entity_poly.type
_entity_poly.pdbx_seq_one_letter_code
_entity_poly.pdbx_strand_id
1 'polypeptide(L)'
;MALPRPAITLPLWSWRVLRLGNGIACGIATLYTLLFLPVLPLALVGMLIYGLGFLPLTPVLALLAALIGRWALRRMAATMLIPAIPALGWGCGLALLLLISAEVPITFTRLGMQMATAEAPETRQQGLRWLRTVGSADLLLRACYQRPGRATDILGALLAFGHPVHPDAARTLYYQVTGMPFNAVPPPTDLRQSRAAFWGGEIFDIDRGAPMVGGRVPGLSMASSRLDGSVDADAALAYLEWTLIFKNDASVPREARAQIALPAGGVVSRLTLWIDGEPREAAFGTRSAVRQAYERVVRRQRDPVLVTTSGPDRILVQAFPVPGAGHTSRGPR
;
A
#
# COMPACT_ATOMS: atom_id res chain seq x y z
N MET A 1 7.08 -7.04 65.99
CA MET A 1 6.08 -7.97 65.44
C MET A 1 6.31 -8.07 63.94
N ALA A 2 7.14 -9.02 63.50
CA ALA A 2 7.45 -9.22 62.09
C ALA A 2 6.36 -10.11 61.48
N LEU A 3 5.54 -9.58 60.57
CA LEU A 3 4.57 -10.37 59.84
C LEU A 3 5.30 -11.49 59.07
N PRO A 4 4.85 -12.75 59.14
CA PRO A 4 5.43 -13.83 58.36
C PRO A 4 5.29 -13.50 56.87
N ARG A 5 6.43 -13.44 56.17
CA ARG A 5 6.44 -13.27 54.72
C ARG A 5 5.71 -14.48 54.11
N PRO A 6 4.70 -14.30 53.25
CA PRO A 6 4.04 -15.42 52.60
C PRO A 6 5.09 -16.20 51.80
N ALA A 7 5.30 -17.46 52.17
CA ALA A 7 6.15 -18.38 51.42
C ALA A 7 5.43 -18.70 50.10
N ILE A 8 5.64 -17.86 49.09
CA ILE A 8 5.18 -18.13 47.73
C ILE A 8 6.05 -19.28 47.21
N THR A 9 5.62 -20.52 47.42
CA THR A 9 6.27 -21.73 46.90
C THR A 9 5.77 -21.99 45.48
N LEU A 10 6.29 -21.21 44.52
CA LEU A 10 6.04 -21.51 43.10
C LEU A 10 6.76 -22.81 42.71
N PRO A 11 6.12 -23.71 41.94
CA PRO A 11 6.77 -24.92 41.46
C PRO A 11 7.94 -24.59 40.52
N LEU A 12 8.95 -25.47 40.45
CA LEU A 12 10.16 -25.27 39.64
C LEU A 12 9.87 -25.00 38.16
N TRP A 13 8.76 -25.51 37.62
CA TRP A 13 8.32 -25.23 36.25
C TRP A 13 7.89 -23.76 36.07
N SER A 14 7.20 -23.16 37.05
CA SER A 14 6.85 -21.73 37.02
C SER A 14 8.10 -20.84 36.98
N TRP A 15 9.16 -21.22 37.69
CA TRP A 15 10.45 -20.51 37.63
C TRP A 15 11.12 -20.59 36.25
N ARG A 16 11.02 -21.73 35.57
CA ARG A 16 11.51 -21.89 34.19
C ARG A 16 10.73 -21.00 33.23
N VAL A 17 9.40 -20.99 33.32
CA VAL A 17 8.53 -20.15 32.49
C VAL A 17 8.77 -18.66 32.74
N LEU A 18 8.86 -18.21 34.00
CA LEU A 18 9.12 -16.81 34.34
C LEU A 18 10.48 -16.33 33.82
N ARG A 19 11.53 -17.16 33.96
CA ARG A 19 12.87 -16.81 33.46
C ARG A 19 12.97 -16.82 31.94
N LEU A 20 12.22 -17.72 31.26
CA LEU A 20 12.13 -17.76 29.80
C LEU A 20 11.33 -16.57 29.28
N GLY A 21 10.15 -16.31 29.84
CA GLY A 21 9.28 -15.19 29.48
C GLY A 21 9.96 -13.83 29.68
N ASN A 22 10.68 -13.64 30.78
CA ASN A 22 11.51 -12.45 30.98
C ASN A 22 12.66 -12.37 29.95
N GLY A 23 13.25 -13.50 29.54
CA GLY A 23 14.24 -13.53 28.46
C GLY A 23 13.65 -13.14 27.10
N ILE A 24 12.45 -13.63 26.76
CA ILE A 24 11.70 -13.22 25.56
C ILE A 24 11.43 -11.71 25.60
N ALA A 25 10.94 -11.20 26.73
CA ALA A 25 10.67 -9.77 26.90
C ALA A 25 11.93 -8.91 26.73
N CYS A 26 13.07 -9.33 27.30
CA CYS A 26 14.36 -8.67 27.07
C CYS A 26 14.73 -8.68 25.58
N GLY A 27 14.62 -9.82 24.90
CA GLY A 27 14.95 -9.94 23.48
C GLY A 27 14.11 -9.03 22.58
N ILE A 28 12.78 -9.04 22.75
CA ILE A 28 11.85 -8.18 22.00
C ILE A 28 12.16 -6.71 22.29
N ALA A 29 12.28 -6.33 23.57
CA ALA A 29 12.51 -4.95 23.95
C ALA A 29 13.84 -4.42 23.40
N THR A 30 14.93 -5.22 23.46
CA THR A 30 16.22 -4.84 22.86
C THR A 30 16.11 -4.60 21.36
N LEU A 31 15.45 -5.47 20.61
CA LEU A 31 15.29 -5.32 19.17
C LEU A 31 14.51 -4.05 18.81
N TYR A 32 13.39 -3.79 19.48
CA TYR A 32 12.62 -2.56 19.24
C TYR A 32 13.37 -1.31 19.73
N THR A 33 14.14 -1.37 20.81
CA THR A 33 15.02 -0.26 21.22
C THR A 33 16.05 0.07 20.15
N LEU A 34 16.66 -0.94 19.52
CA LEU A 34 17.60 -0.73 18.41
C LEU A 34 16.90 -0.13 17.18
N LEU A 35 15.71 -0.62 16.84
CA LEU A 35 14.91 -0.10 15.72
C LEU A 35 14.54 1.39 15.90
N PHE A 36 14.21 1.78 17.14
CA PHE A 36 13.82 3.16 17.47
C PHE A 36 15.00 4.08 17.78
N LEU A 37 16.22 3.55 17.91
CA LEU A 37 17.42 4.30 18.27
C LEU A 37 17.64 5.59 17.45
N PRO A 38 17.45 5.62 16.11
CA PRO A 38 17.63 6.85 15.32
C PRO A 38 16.60 7.93 15.66
N VAL A 39 15.43 7.55 16.17
CA VAL A 39 14.31 8.45 16.49
C VAL A 39 14.36 8.90 17.96
N LEU A 40 15.12 8.23 18.82
CA LEU A 40 15.22 8.57 20.25
C LEU A 40 15.68 10.00 20.55
N PRO A 41 16.64 10.61 19.83
CA PRO A 41 16.99 12.01 20.07
C PRO A 41 15.80 12.96 19.82
N LEU A 42 15.03 12.69 18.76
CA LEU A 42 13.82 13.45 18.44
C LEU A 42 12.69 13.16 19.45
N ALA A 43 12.61 11.93 19.95
CA ALA A 43 11.67 11.53 20.99
C ALA A 43 11.84 12.37 22.27
N LEU A 44 13.09 12.58 22.70
CA LEU A 44 13.38 13.36 23.91
C LEU A 44 12.93 14.83 23.75
N VAL A 45 13.13 15.41 22.57
CA VAL A 45 12.64 16.77 22.26
C VAL A 45 11.11 16.79 22.18
N GLY A 46 10.51 15.80 21.50
CA GLY A 46 9.06 15.67 21.34
C GLY A 46 8.33 15.29 22.64
N MET A 47 9.03 14.83 23.68
CA MET A 47 8.45 14.59 25.00
C MET A 47 7.92 15.89 25.62
N LEU A 48 8.57 17.02 25.34
CA LEU A 48 8.17 18.34 25.81
C LEU A 48 6.96 18.91 25.05
N ILE A 49 6.65 18.36 23.87
CA ILE A 49 5.57 18.81 23.00
C ILE A 49 4.42 17.80 23.08
N TYR A 50 3.41 18.09 23.91
CA TYR A 50 2.20 17.28 24.08
C TYR A 50 2.42 15.81 24.51
N GLY A 51 3.61 15.45 25.01
CA GLY A 51 3.93 14.08 25.43
C GLY A 51 4.14 13.08 24.29
N LEU A 52 4.23 13.54 23.03
CA LEU A 52 4.38 12.69 21.85
C LEU A 52 5.67 11.85 21.87
N GLY A 53 6.69 12.30 22.60
CA GLY A 53 7.95 11.59 22.82
C GLY A 53 7.84 10.25 23.56
N PHE A 54 6.76 9.97 24.29
CA PHE A 54 6.60 8.71 25.00
C PHE A 54 6.42 7.50 24.06
N LEU A 55 5.84 7.70 22.88
CA LEU A 55 5.63 6.63 21.90
C LEU A 55 6.96 5.96 21.48
N PRO A 56 7.95 6.68 20.93
CA PRO A 56 9.25 6.11 20.59
C PRO A 56 10.12 5.72 21.80
N LEU A 57 9.85 6.24 23.01
CA LEU A 57 10.55 5.84 24.25
C LEU A 57 10.04 4.51 24.84
N THR A 58 8.86 4.04 24.42
CA THR A 58 8.22 2.84 24.98
C THR A 58 9.12 1.59 24.97
N PRO A 59 9.86 1.26 23.88
CA PRO A 59 10.75 0.11 23.87
C PRO A 59 11.89 0.22 24.90
N VAL A 60 12.42 1.41 25.12
CA VAL A 60 13.50 1.66 26.10
C VAL A 60 12.98 1.44 27.51
N LEU A 61 11.79 1.96 27.83
CA LEU A 61 11.15 1.76 29.13
C LEU A 61 10.82 0.28 29.36
N ALA A 62 10.33 -0.42 28.33
CA ALA A 62 10.09 -1.85 28.38
C ALA A 62 11.39 -2.65 28.62
N LEU A 63 12.50 -2.26 27.99
CA LEU A 63 13.80 -2.88 28.22
C LEU A 63 14.29 -2.67 29.65
N LEU A 64 14.18 -1.45 30.19
CA LEU A 64 14.52 -1.15 31.59
C LEU A 64 13.67 -1.98 32.56
N ALA A 65 12.35 -2.04 32.35
CA ALA A 65 11.45 -2.85 33.16
C ALA A 65 11.81 -4.34 33.08
N ALA A 66 12.15 -4.86 31.90
CA ALA A 66 12.56 -6.24 31.71
C ALA A 66 13.89 -6.56 32.44
N LEU A 67 14.85 -5.63 32.43
CA LEU A 67 16.12 -5.76 33.16
C LEU A 67 15.94 -5.68 34.68
N ILE A 68 15.08 -4.77 35.17
CA ILE A 68 14.72 -4.68 36.59
C ILE A 68 14.04 -5.98 37.03
N GLY A 69 13.08 -6.48 36.25
CA GLY A 69 12.42 -7.77 36.48
C GLY A 69 13.43 -8.93 36.50
N ARG A 70 14.40 -8.93 35.59
CA ARG A 70 15.49 -9.93 35.57
C ARG A 70 16.31 -9.89 36.85
N TRP A 71 16.66 -8.70 37.31
CA TRP A 71 17.43 -8.50 38.52
C TRP A 71 16.66 -8.95 39.76
N ALA A 72 15.38 -8.61 39.86
CA ALA A 72 14.50 -9.10 40.93
C ALA A 72 14.39 -10.64 40.93
N LEU A 73 14.19 -11.25 39.75
CA LEU A 73 14.15 -12.71 39.59
C LEU A 73 15.46 -13.39 40.00
N ARG A 74 16.62 -12.78 39.68
CA ARG A 74 17.94 -13.28 40.10
C ARG A 74 18.11 -13.21 41.63
N ARG A 75 17.68 -12.11 42.25
CA ARG A 75 17.73 -11.93 43.71
C ARG A 75 16.86 -12.97 44.42
N MET A 76 15.61 -13.13 44.00
CA MET A 76 14.69 -14.11 44.62
C MET A 76 15.18 -15.55 44.43
N ALA A 77 15.71 -15.87 43.24
CA ALA A 77 16.30 -17.18 42.96
C ALA A 77 17.50 -17.51 43.84
N ALA A 78 18.37 -16.52 44.11
CA ALA A 78 19.49 -16.68 45.02
C ALA A 78 19.03 -16.94 46.46
N THR A 79 17.97 -16.25 46.92
CA THR A 79 17.37 -16.50 48.24
C THR A 79 16.74 -17.89 48.35
N MET A 80 16.21 -18.44 47.25
CA MET A 80 15.55 -19.75 47.21
C MET A 80 16.46 -20.90 46.75
N LEU A 81 17.77 -20.69 46.61
CA LEU A 81 18.76 -21.69 46.16
C LEU A 81 18.40 -22.38 44.82
N ILE A 82 17.71 -21.68 43.93
CA ILE A 82 17.26 -22.24 42.64
C ILE A 82 18.42 -22.15 41.63
N PRO A 83 18.84 -23.26 40.99
CA PRO A 83 20.00 -23.28 40.10
C PRO A 83 19.91 -22.26 38.95
N ALA A 84 21.07 -21.72 38.58
CA ALA A 84 21.21 -20.73 37.51
C ALA A 84 21.12 -21.41 36.13
N ILE A 85 19.91 -21.54 35.60
CA ILE A 85 19.70 -22.01 34.22
C ILE A 85 19.91 -20.83 33.25
N PRO A 86 20.63 -20.99 32.13
CA PRO A 86 20.88 -19.93 31.13
C PRO A 86 19.64 -19.61 30.28
N ALA A 87 18.51 -19.30 30.91
CA ALA A 87 17.23 -19.06 30.24
C ALA A 87 17.13 -17.70 29.50
N LEU A 88 18.08 -16.79 29.69
CA LEU A 88 18.10 -15.49 29.00
C LEU A 88 18.43 -15.67 27.51
N GLY A 89 19.52 -16.40 27.20
CA GLY A 89 19.93 -16.65 25.82
C GLY A 89 18.86 -17.42 25.04
N TRP A 90 18.25 -18.44 25.65
CA TRP A 90 17.14 -19.19 25.05
C TRP A 90 15.89 -18.33 24.85
N GLY A 91 15.53 -17.48 25.81
CA GLY A 91 14.39 -16.57 25.67
C GLY A 91 14.61 -15.52 24.58
N CYS A 92 15.78 -14.88 24.55
CA CYS A 92 16.15 -13.94 23.48
C CYS A 92 16.22 -14.63 22.11
N GLY A 93 16.80 -15.82 22.04
CA GLY A 93 16.89 -16.60 20.80
C GLY A 93 15.53 -17.01 20.27
N LEU A 94 14.61 -17.46 21.15
CA LEU A 94 13.23 -17.77 20.76
C LEU A 94 12.47 -16.53 20.29
N ALA A 95 12.64 -15.39 20.98
CA ALA A 95 12.04 -14.12 20.56
C ALA A 95 12.50 -13.72 19.16
N LEU A 96 13.80 -13.76 18.90
CA LEU A 96 14.38 -13.46 17.59
C LEU A 96 13.87 -14.42 16.52
N LEU A 97 13.82 -15.73 16.81
CA LEU A 97 13.31 -16.72 15.88
C LEU A 97 11.85 -16.46 15.50
N LEU A 98 10.99 -16.17 16.48
CA LEU A 98 9.58 -15.86 16.22
C LEU A 98 9.42 -14.58 15.39
N LEU A 99 10.14 -13.51 15.74
CA LEU A 99 10.14 -12.25 14.99
C LEU A 99 10.63 -12.44 13.55
N ILE A 100 11.75 -13.13 13.34
CA ILE A 100 12.27 -13.43 12.01
C ILE A 100 11.26 -14.26 11.22
N SER A 101 10.68 -15.29 11.83
CA SER A 101 9.71 -16.16 11.15
C SER A 101 8.47 -15.42 10.67
N ALA A 102 7.99 -14.44 11.43
CA ALA A 102 6.87 -13.59 11.03
C ALA A 102 7.21 -12.69 9.83
N GLU A 103 8.48 -12.31 9.69
CA GLU A 103 8.97 -11.44 8.61
C GLU A 103 9.38 -12.21 7.35
N VAL A 104 9.47 -13.54 7.39
CA VAL A 104 9.90 -14.39 6.26
C VAL A 104 9.05 -14.14 5.00
N PRO A 105 7.70 -14.18 5.05
CA PRO A 105 6.89 -14.00 3.83
C PRO A 105 7.07 -12.62 3.19
N ILE A 106 7.25 -11.59 4.03
CA ILE A 106 7.43 -10.21 3.58
C ILE A 106 8.78 -10.04 2.91
N THR A 107 9.83 -10.51 3.58
CA THR A 107 11.21 -10.44 3.11
C THR A 107 11.38 -11.24 1.81
N PHE A 108 10.83 -12.45 1.75
CA PHE A 108 10.91 -13.32 0.57
C PHE A 108 10.18 -12.71 -0.63
N THR A 109 9.01 -12.11 -0.43
CA THR A 109 8.29 -11.43 -1.51
C THR A 109 9.07 -10.22 -1.99
N ARG A 110 9.70 -9.45 -1.08
CA ARG A 110 10.53 -8.30 -1.45
C ARG A 110 11.77 -8.68 -2.24
N LEU A 111 12.52 -9.67 -1.78
CA LEU A 111 13.71 -10.18 -2.49
C LEU A 111 13.31 -10.71 -3.87
N GLY A 112 12.21 -11.46 -3.96
CA GLY A 112 11.66 -11.91 -5.23
C GLY A 112 11.32 -10.77 -6.19
N MET A 113 10.71 -9.69 -5.68
CA MET A 113 10.44 -8.48 -6.49
C MET A 113 11.73 -7.81 -6.97
N GLN A 114 12.73 -7.65 -6.11
CA GLN A 114 14.01 -7.05 -6.49
C GLN A 114 14.72 -7.86 -7.58
N MET A 115 14.77 -9.20 -7.41
CA MET A 115 15.30 -10.11 -8.42
C MET A 115 14.52 -10.00 -9.74
N ALA A 116 13.19 -9.95 -9.67
CA ALA A 116 12.32 -9.83 -10.84
C ALA A 116 12.37 -8.44 -11.52
N THR A 117 13.00 -7.44 -10.90
CA THR A 117 13.31 -6.14 -11.53
C THR A 117 14.76 -5.98 -11.95
N ALA A 118 15.61 -6.99 -11.73
CA ALA A 118 17.02 -6.93 -12.09
C ALA A 118 17.23 -6.79 -13.61
N GLU A 119 18.34 -6.15 -14.00
CA GLU A 119 18.71 -5.97 -15.41
C GLU A 119 19.06 -7.30 -16.08
N ALA A 120 19.74 -8.19 -15.36
CA ALA A 120 20.13 -9.52 -15.83
C ALA A 120 18.90 -10.41 -16.12
N PRO A 121 18.74 -10.94 -17.36
CA PRO A 121 17.57 -11.74 -17.74
C PRO A 121 17.39 -13.02 -16.90
N GLU A 122 18.48 -13.69 -16.54
CA GLU A 122 18.43 -14.92 -15.75
C GLU A 122 17.92 -14.67 -14.33
N THR A 123 18.48 -13.67 -13.65
CA THR A 123 18.02 -13.23 -12.31
C THR A 123 16.56 -12.81 -12.33
N ARG A 124 16.14 -12.10 -13.39
CA ARG A 124 14.75 -11.71 -13.59
C ARG A 124 13.81 -12.90 -13.66
N GLN A 125 14.15 -13.90 -14.49
CA GLN A 125 13.34 -15.11 -14.62
C GLN A 125 13.29 -15.91 -13.31
N GLN A 126 14.42 -16.00 -12.59
CA GLN A 126 14.47 -16.66 -11.30
C GLN A 126 13.57 -15.95 -10.28
N GLY A 127 13.62 -14.61 -10.23
CA GLY A 127 12.74 -13.80 -9.39
C GLY A 127 11.25 -14.03 -9.70
N LEU A 128 10.89 -14.10 -10.99
CA LEU A 128 9.51 -14.39 -11.38
C LEU A 128 9.05 -15.80 -10.97
N ARG A 129 9.91 -16.83 -11.12
CA ARG A 129 9.60 -18.20 -10.66
C ARG A 129 9.44 -18.24 -9.14
N TRP A 130 10.30 -17.53 -8.41
CA TRP A 130 10.23 -17.41 -6.96
C TRP A 130 8.90 -16.78 -6.52
N LEU A 131 8.52 -15.64 -7.10
CA LEU A 131 7.27 -14.96 -6.77
C LEU A 131 6.03 -15.81 -7.06
N ARG A 132 6.05 -16.63 -8.13
CA ARG A 132 4.93 -17.52 -8.47
C ARG A 132 4.79 -18.72 -7.53
N THR A 133 5.87 -19.13 -6.86
CA THR A 133 5.88 -20.34 -6.02
C THR A 133 5.71 -20.02 -4.53
N VAL A 134 6.39 -18.99 -4.04
CA VAL A 134 6.44 -18.64 -2.60
C VAL A 134 6.08 -17.18 -2.31
N GLY A 135 5.86 -16.37 -3.35
CA GLY A 135 5.50 -14.95 -3.18
C GLY A 135 4.07 -14.77 -2.66
N SER A 136 3.85 -13.72 -1.86
CA SER A 136 2.51 -13.32 -1.42
C SER A 136 1.86 -12.38 -2.44
N ALA A 137 0.73 -12.81 -3.02
CA ALA A 137 -0.06 -11.97 -3.93
C ALA A 137 -0.56 -10.68 -3.25
N ASP A 138 -0.93 -10.74 -1.97
CA ASP A 138 -1.40 -9.57 -1.22
C ASP A 138 -0.29 -8.53 -1.03
N LEU A 139 0.94 -8.96 -0.76
CA LEU A 139 2.08 -8.05 -0.63
C LEU A 139 2.48 -7.44 -1.98
N LEU A 140 2.42 -8.22 -3.07
CA LEU A 140 2.59 -7.69 -4.43
C LEU A 140 1.51 -6.66 -4.76
N LEU A 141 0.25 -6.94 -4.40
CA LEU A 141 -0.86 -6.01 -4.59
C LEU A 141 -0.64 -4.72 -3.78
N ARG A 142 -0.22 -4.82 -2.51
CA ARG A 142 0.14 -3.65 -1.68
C ARG A 142 1.22 -2.80 -2.35
N ALA A 143 2.25 -3.41 -2.93
CA ALA A 143 3.33 -2.72 -3.63
C ALA A 143 2.85 -1.95 -4.87
N CYS A 144 1.72 -2.34 -5.49
CA CYS A 144 1.13 -1.62 -6.63
C CYS A 144 0.54 -0.25 -6.25
N TYR A 145 0.24 -0.02 -4.96
CA TYR A 145 -0.44 1.18 -4.46
C TYR A 145 0.45 2.06 -3.55
N GLN A 146 1.51 1.52 -2.95
CA GLN A 146 2.35 2.22 -1.98
C GLN A 146 3.53 2.93 -2.66
N ARG A 147 3.85 4.16 -2.23
CA ARG A 147 5.06 4.85 -2.70
C ARG A 147 6.32 4.12 -2.20
N PRO A 148 7.37 4.04 -3.02
CA PRO A 148 8.63 3.42 -2.63
C PRO A 148 9.25 4.21 -1.45
N GLY A 149 9.64 3.52 -0.37
CA GLY A 149 10.44 4.13 0.70
C GLY A 149 9.96 3.93 2.15
N ARG A 150 8.80 3.31 2.40
CA ARG A 150 8.47 2.81 3.75
C ARG A 150 8.69 1.31 3.80
N ALA A 151 9.83 0.88 4.32
CA ALA A 151 9.95 -0.48 4.85
C ALA A 151 8.91 -0.59 5.99
N THR A 152 7.84 -1.34 5.75
CA THR A 152 6.81 -1.62 6.76
C THR A 152 7.21 -2.76 7.70
N ASP A 153 8.35 -3.38 7.44
CA ASP A 153 8.91 -4.57 8.05
C ASP A 153 10.24 -4.26 8.76
N ILE A 154 10.47 -4.96 9.86
CA ILE A 154 11.61 -4.76 10.75
C ILE A 154 12.92 -5.09 10.01
N LEU A 155 12.94 -6.22 9.26
CA LEU A 155 14.10 -6.64 8.51
C LEU A 155 14.42 -5.67 7.37
N GLY A 156 13.40 -5.16 6.68
CA GLY A 156 13.56 -4.12 5.67
C GLY A 156 14.14 -2.81 6.18
N ALA A 157 13.77 -2.41 7.39
CA ALA A 157 14.29 -1.20 8.03
C ALA A 157 15.75 -1.36 8.47
N LEU A 158 16.13 -2.55 8.97
CA LEU A 158 17.49 -2.84 9.43
C LEU A 158 18.46 -3.15 8.28
N LEU A 159 17.99 -3.87 7.27
CA LEU A 159 18.76 -4.29 6.10
C LEU A 159 18.54 -3.35 4.93
N ALA A 160 18.45 -2.03 5.16
CA ALA A 160 18.09 -1.00 4.18
C ALA A 160 19.09 -0.88 2.98
N PHE A 161 19.21 -1.96 2.23
CA PHE A 161 20.10 -2.22 1.11
C PHE A 161 19.23 -2.75 -0.01
N GLY A 162 18.59 -1.84 -0.73
CA GLY A 162 17.87 -2.20 -1.93
C GLY A 162 17.08 -1.06 -2.51
N HIS A 163 17.13 -0.93 -3.83
CA HIS A 163 16.26 0.01 -4.54
C HIS A 163 14.81 -0.40 -4.33
N PRO A 164 13.96 0.48 -3.75
CA PRO A 164 12.56 0.15 -3.56
C PRO A 164 11.89 0.01 -4.93
N VAL A 165 11.14 -1.07 -5.12
CA VAL A 165 10.46 -1.34 -6.40
C VAL A 165 9.38 -0.29 -6.62
N HIS A 166 9.45 0.41 -7.76
CA HIS A 166 8.49 1.44 -8.11
C HIS A 166 7.11 0.82 -8.38
N PRO A 167 6.00 1.51 -8.05
CA PRO A 167 4.64 1.01 -8.27
C PRO A 167 4.39 0.49 -9.68
N ASP A 168 4.93 1.12 -10.72
CA ASP A 168 4.73 0.69 -12.11
C ASP A 168 5.42 -0.64 -12.42
N ALA A 169 6.62 -0.85 -11.87
CA ALA A 169 7.29 -2.15 -11.94
C ALA A 169 6.51 -3.19 -11.14
N ALA A 170 6.02 -2.84 -9.94
CA ALA A 170 5.20 -3.74 -9.12
C ALA A 170 3.89 -4.15 -9.81
N ARG A 171 3.22 -3.22 -10.51
CA ARG A 171 2.01 -3.50 -11.31
C ARG A 171 2.28 -4.48 -12.45
N THR A 172 3.41 -4.30 -13.13
CA THR A 172 3.87 -5.22 -14.18
C THR A 172 4.15 -6.60 -13.61
N LEU A 173 4.89 -6.68 -12.51
CA LEU A 173 5.18 -7.92 -11.81
C LEU A 173 3.92 -8.62 -11.32
N TYR A 174 2.98 -7.88 -10.72
CA TYR A 174 1.71 -8.42 -10.24
C TYR A 174 0.95 -9.11 -11.37
N TYR A 175 0.85 -8.47 -12.53
CA TYR A 175 0.24 -9.08 -13.72
C TYR A 175 1.02 -10.31 -14.20
N GLN A 176 2.35 -10.26 -14.25
CA GLN A 176 3.18 -11.40 -14.68
C GLN A 176 3.10 -12.60 -13.73
N VAL A 177 2.88 -12.37 -12.44
CA VAL A 177 2.79 -13.42 -11.41
C VAL A 177 1.38 -13.98 -11.30
N THR A 178 0.35 -13.12 -11.31
CA THR A 178 -1.05 -13.51 -11.04
C THR A 178 -1.91 -13.67 -12.29
N GLY A 179 -1.51 -13.08 -13.42
CA GLY A 179 -2.34 -12.97 -14.62
C GLY A 179 -3.47 -11.94 -14.54
N MET A 180 -3.65 -11.26 -13.40
CA MET A 180 -4.71 -10.28 -13.20
C MET A 180 -4.14 -8.86 -13.12
N PRO A 181 -4.81 -7.85 -13.69
CA PRO A 181 -4.41 -6.47 -13.48
C PRO A 181 -4.74 -6.04 -12.04
N PHE A 182 -3.86 -5.24 -11.43
CA PHE A 182 -3.95 -4.86 -10.02
C PHE A 182 -5.25 -4.10 -9.65
N ASN A 183 -5.87 -3.44 -10.63
CA ASN A 183 -7.09 -2.65 -10.46
C ASN A 183 -8.39 -3.47 -10.63
N ALA A 184 -8.30 -4.73 -11.11
CA ALA A 184 -9.44 -5.64 -11.10
C ALA A 184 -9.81 -6.07 -9.67
N VAL A 185 -8.82 -6.14 -8.77
CA VAL A 185 -9.00 -6.53 -7.36
C VAL A 185 -9.09 -5.27 -6.48
N PRO A 186 -9.97 -5.24 -5.45
CA PRO A 186 -10.01 -4.12 -4.52
C PRO A 186 -8.66 -3.94 -3.80
N PRO A 187 -8.26 -2.70 -3.48
CA PRO A 187 -7.04 -2.48 -2.71
C PRO A 187 -7.17 -3.08 -1.30
N PRO A 188 -6.06 -3.57 -0.71
CA PRO A 188 -6.02 -4.15 0.64
C PRO A 188 -6.66 -3.23 1.70
N THR A 189 -7.41 -3.83 2.65
CA THR A 189 -8.24 -3.12 3.63
C THR A 189 -7.46 -2.11 4.47
N ASP A 190 -6.23 -2.44 4.88
CA ASP A 190 -5.38 -1.57 5.71
C ASP A 190 -5.01 -0.25 5.00
N LEU A 191 -4.86 -0.30 3.67
CA LEU A 191 -4.61 0.89 2.85
C LEU A 191 -5.85 1.78 2.73
N ARG A 192 -7.05 1.18 2.71
CA ARG A 192 -8.32 1.91 2.72
C ARG A 192 -8.55 2.62 4.04
N GLN A 193 -8.34 1.94 5.16
CA GLN A 193 -8.61 2.47 6.50
C GLN A 193 -7.57 3.51 6.93
N SER A 194 -6.27 3.26 6.72
CA SER A 194 -5.21 4.17 7.20
C SER A 194 -5.26 5.57 6.58
N ARG A 195 -5.65 5.68 5.31
CA ARG A 195 -5.79 6.98 4.63
C ARG A 195 -7.11 7.67 4.93
N ALA A 196 -8.20 6.91 5.04
CA ALA A 196 -9.52 7.45 5.38
C ALA A 196 -9.56 8.00 6.82
N ALA A 197 -8.90 7.32 7.78
CA ALA A 197 -8.89 7.72 9.19
C ALA A 197 -8.09 9.01 9.46
N PHE A 198 -6.99 9.24 8.73
CA PHE A 198 -6.14 10.42 8.93
C PHE A 198 -6.61 11.69 8.21
N TRP A 199 -7.34 11.57 7.10
CA TRP A 199 -7.72 12.69 6.22
C TRP A 199 -9.23 12.72 5.92
N GLY A 200 -10.08 12.39 6.90
CA GLY A 200 -11.53 12.59 6.79
C GLY A 200 -12.22 11.85 5.64
N GLY A 201 -11.71 10.69 5.23
CA GLY A 201 -12.31 9.87 4.16
C GLY A 201 -11.93 10.27 2.72
N GLU A 202 -11.23 11.38 2.50
CA GLU A 202 -10.84 11.82 1.15
C GLU A 202 -9.56 11.12 0.66
N ILE A 203 -9.71 9.95 0.04
CA ILE A 203 -8.58 9.23 -0.55
C ILE A 203 -8.09 9.99 -1.78
N PHE A 204 -6.84 10.50 -1.73
CA PHE A 204 -6.20 11.16 -2.87
C PHE A 204 -5.91 10.14 -3.99
N ASP A 205 -6.32 10.47 -5.21
CA ASP A 205 -6.04 9.68 -6.40
C ASP A 205 -4.62 9.99 -6.89
N ILE A 206 -3.67 9.12 -6.54
CA ILE A 206 -2.25 9.27 -6.90
C ILE A 206 -1.99 9.13 -8.40
N ASP A 207 -2.89 8.46 -9.13
CA ASP A 207 -2.76 8.20 -10.54
C ASP A 207 -3.51 9.25 -11.39
N ARG A 208 -4.03 10.33 -10.77
CA ARG A 208 -4.72 11.40 -11.49
C ARG A 208 -3.81 11.97 -12.58
N GLY A 209 -4.31 12.02 -13.81
CA GLY A 209 -3.59 12.46 -15.00
C GLY A 209 -2.63 11.42 -15.59
N ALA A 210 -2.45 10.25 -14.97
CA ALA A 210 -1.54 9.21 -15.45
C ALA A 210 -2.00 8.63 -16.81
N PRO A 211 -1.10 8.12 -17.67
CA PRO A 211 -1.42 7.54 -18.98
C PRO A 211 -1.97 6.11 -18.87
N MET A 212 -2.69 5.81 -17.80
CA MET A 212 -3.24 4.48 -17.51
C MET A 212 -4.46 4.57 -16.61
N VAL A 213 -5.26 3.50 -16.62
CA VAL A 213 -6.31 3.30 -15.62
C VAL A 213 -5.64 2.86 -14.32
N GLY A 214 -5.63 3.76 -13.34
CA GLY A 214 -5.02 3.53 -12.03
C GLY A 214 -5.85 2.62 -11.12
N GLY A 215 -5.62 2.76 -9.82
CA GLY A 215 -6.44 2.13 -8.80
C GLY A 215 -7.91 2.53 -8.83
N ARG A 216 -8.80 1.70 -8.25
CA ARG A 216 -10.21 2.07 -8.07
C ARG A 216 -10.34 3.34 -7.24
N VAL A 217 -11.02 4.37 -7.79
CA VAL A 217 -11.27 5.65 -7.11
C VAL A 217 -12.52 5.53 -6.25
N PRO A 218 -12.44 5.71 -4.91
CA PRO A 218 -13.59 5.63 -4.03
C PRO A 218 -14.65 6.70 -4.36
N GLY A 219 -15.92 6.31 -4.33
CA GLY A 219 -17.05 7.19 -4.64
C GLY A 219 -17.30 7.43 -6.13
N LEU A 220 -16.36 7.08 -7.01
CA LEU A 220 -16.54 7.18 -8.46
C LEU A 220 -17.03 5.86 -9.04
N SER A 221 -18.13 5.89 -9.79
CA SER A 221 -18.72 4.73 -10.44
C SER A 221 -19.27 5.11 -11.82
N MET A 222 -19.51 4.11 -12.67
CA MET A 222 -20.24 4.27 -13.91
C MET A 222 -21.71 3.95 -13.64
N ALA A 223 -22.57 4.95 -13.79
CA ALA A 223 -24.01 4.84 -13.54
C ALA A 223 -24.75 4.14 -14.69
N SER A 224 -24.36 4.44 -15.93
CA SER A 224 -24.90 3.75 -17.09
C SER A 224 -23.90 3.73 -18.25
N SER A 225 -24.14 2.81 -19.18
CA SER A 225 -23.38 2.63 -20.40
C SER A 225 -24.37 2.22 -21.49
N ARG A 226 -24.33 2.90 -22.64
CA ARG A 226 -25.16 2.61 -23.80
C ARG A 226 -24.30 2.63 -25.06
N LEU A 227 -24.38 1.57 -25.85
CA LEU A 227 -23.67 1.44 -27.12
C LEU A 227 -24.71 1.31 -28.23
N ASP A 228 -24.72 2.24 -29.16
CA ASP A 228 -25.57 2.24 -30.35
C ASP A 228 -24.68 2.18 -31.60
N GLY A 229 -25.25 1.74 -32.72
CA GLY A 229 -24.48 1.64 -33.95
C GLY A 229 -25.29 1.30 -35.18
N SER A 230 -24.65 1.44 -36.33
CA SER A 230 -25.18 1.06 -37.63
C SER A 230 -24.10 0.41 -38.48
N VAL A 231 -24.50 -0.48 -39.39
CA VAL A 231 -23.62 -1.16 -40.32
C VAL A 231 -24.17 -0.94 -41.72
N ASP A 232 -23.31 -0.49 -42.63
CA ASP A 232 -23.57 -0.41 -44.05
C ASP A 232 -22.78 -1.53 -44.73
N ALA A 233 -23.49 -2.53 -45.25
CA ALA A 233 -22.90 -3.69 -45.87
C ALA A 233 -22.29 -3.37 -47.24
N ASP A 234 -22.88 -2.44 -47.98
CA ASP A 234 -22.42 -2.07 -49.33
C ASP A 234 -21.13 -1.24 -49.25
N ALA A 235 -21.05 -0.35 -48.26
CA ALA A 235 -19.83 0.42 -47.98
C ALA A 235 -18.78 -0.35 -47.16
N ALA A 236 -19.14 -1.51 -46.59
CA ALA A 236 -18.33 -2.25 -45.62
C ALA A 236 -17.89 -1.37 -44.42
N LEU A 237 -18.79 -0.50 -43.95
CA LEU A 237 -18.54 0.44 -42.85
C LEU A 237 -19.45 0.14 -41.66
N ALA A 238 -18.88 0.25 -40.46
CA ALA A 238 -19.64 0.22 -39.21
C ALA A 238 -19.39 1.50 -38.43
N TYR A 239 -20.46 2.09 -37.91
CA TYR A 239 -20.42 3.24 -37.01
C TYR A 239 -20.91 2.81 -35.63
N LEU A 240 -20.14 3.14 -34.59
CA LEU A 240 -20.48 2.87 -33.19
C LEU A 240 -20.40 4.17 -32.38
N GLU A 241 -21.42 4.42 -31.58
CA GLU A 241 -21.46 5.50 -30.59
C GLU A 241 -21.60 4.88 -29.20
N TRP A 242 -20.67 5.21 -28.29
CA TRP A 242 -20.69 4.72 -26.91
C TRP A 242 -20.86 5.89 -25.93
N THR A 243 -22.02 5.93 -25.29
CA THR A 243 -22.32 6.87 -24.20
C THR A 243 -22.01 6.22 -22.84
N LEU A 244 -21.15 6.88 -22.05
CA LEU A 244 -20.77 6.47 -20.69
C LEU A 244 -21.18 7.56 -19.69
N ILE A 245 -21.98 7.21 -18.67
CA ILE A 245 -22.38 8.14 -17.62
C ILE A 245 -21.67 7.78 -16.32
N PHE A 246 -20.90 8.72 -15.77
CA PHE A 246 -20.19 8.56 -14.50
C PHE A 246 -20.89 9.31 -13.37
N LYS A 247 -20.90 8.70 -12.19
CA LYS A 247 -21.43 9.27 -10.94
C LYS A 247 -20.32 9.33 -9.90
N ASN A 248 -20.23 10.46 -9.19
CA ASN A 248 -19.26 10.67 -8.13
C ASN A 248 -19.97 11.05 -6.81
N ASP A 249 -19.98 10.11 -5.88
CA ASP A 249 -20.58 10.25 -4.54
C ASP A 249 -19.66 11.00 -3.55
N ALA A 250 -18.43 11.35 -3.96
CA ALA A 250 -17.52 12.13 -3.11
C ALA A 250 -17.86 13.63 -3.11
N SER A 251 -17.42 14.34 -2.07
CA SER A 251 -17.47 15.81 -1.94
C SER A 251 -16.62 16.55 -2.97
N VAL A 252 -15.60 15.89 -3.52
CA VAL A 252 -14.59 16.50 -4.39
C VAL A 252 -14.68 15.98 -5.83
N PRO A 253 -14.33 16.82 -6.83
CA PRO A 253 -14.22 16.37 -8.23
C PRO A 253 -13.22 15.22 -8.40
N ARG A 254 -13.59 14.25 -9.24
CA ARG A 254 -12.75 13.08 -9.59
C ARG A 254 -12.47 13.03 -11.08
N GLU A 255 -11.44 12.28 -11.46
CA GLU A 255 -11.14 11.98 -12.87
C GLU A 255 -11.64 10.58 -13.18
N ALA A 256 -12.51 10.44 -14.18
CA ALA A 256 -12.88 9.14 -14.73
C ALA A 256 -11.86 8.71 -15.78
N ARG A 257 -11.42 7.45 -15.68
CA ARG A 257 -10.45 6.85 -16.60
C ARG A 257 -10.96 5.48 -17.04
N ALA A 258 -11.02 5.27 -18.34
CA ALA A 258 -11.49 4.02 -18.93
C ALA A 258 -10.54 3.57 -20.04
N GLN A 259 -10.31 2.25 -20.13
CA GLN A 259 -9.64 1.66 -21.27
C GLN A 259 -10.67 0.91 -22.11
N ILE A 260 -10.77 1.26 -23.38
CA ILE A 260 -11.75 0.70 -24.30
C ILE A 260 -11.01 -0.11 -25.36
N ALA A 261 -11.43 -1.35 -25.58
CA ALA A 261 -10.99 -2.15 -26.70
C ALA A 261 -11.78 -1.77 -27.95
N LEU A 262 -11.07 -1.52 -29.04
CA LEU A 262 -11.65 -1.21 -30.33
C LEU A 262 -11.79 -2.51 -31.15
N PRO A 263 -12.80 -2.60 -32.03
CA PRO A 263 -12.81 -3.64 -33.05
C PRO A 263 -11.59 -3.49 -33.96
N ALA A 264 -11.16 -4.58 -34.60
CA ALA A 264 -10.03 -4.57 -35.51
C ALA A 264 -10.24 -3.52 -36.62
N GLY A 265 -9.25 -2.64 -36.82
CA GLY A 265 -9.33 -1.53 -37.78
C GLY A 265 -10.20 -0.35 -37.34
N GLY A 266 -10.81 -0.41 -36.16
CA GLY A 266 -11.61 0.68 -35.61
C GLY A 266 -10.76 1.89 -35.25
N VAL A 267 -11.28 3.09 -35.56
CA VAL A 267 -10.64 4.37 -35.21
C VAL A 267 -11.61 5.28 -34.47
N VAL A 268 -11.10 6.09 -33.55
CA VAL A 268 -11.92 7.10 -32.86
C VAL A 268 -12.02 8.34 -33.73
N SER A 269 -13.23 8.64 -34.20
CA SER A 269 -13.49 9.84 -35.02
C SER A 269 -13.98 11.04 -34.21
N ARG A 270 -14.67 10.82 -33.07
CA ARG A 270 -15.23 11.87 -32.22
C ARG A 270 -15.30 11.45 -30.75
N LEU A 271 -15.22 12.44 -29.86
CA LEU A 271 -15.41 12.32 -28.42
C LEU A 271 -15.95 13.65 -27.90
N THR A 272 -17.04 13.59 -27.16
CA THR A 272 -17.68 14.76 -26.56
C THR A 272 -17.89 14.51 -25.08
N LEU A 273 -17.44 15.45 -24.26
CA LEU A 273 -17.71 15.48 -22.82
C LEU A 273 -18.92 16.36 -22.56
N TRP A 274 -19.86 15.85 -21.78
CA TRP A 274 -21.03 16.61 -21.33
C TRP A 274 -20.88 16.86 -19.83
N ILE A 275 -20.87 18.13 -19.42
CA ILE A 275 -20.92 18.53 -18.01
C ILE A 275 -22.09 19.49 -17.88
N ASP A 276 -23.02 19.18 -16.98
CA ASP A 276 -24.18 20.03 -16.69
C ASP A 276 -24.98 20.44 -17.94
N GLY A 277 -25.02 19.54 -18.93
CA GLY A 277 -25.71 19.73 -20.21
C GLY A 277 -24.95 20.54 -21.26
N GLU A 278 -23.77 21.08 -20.94
CA GLU A 278 -22.93 21.77 -21.93
C GLU A 278 -21.97 20.78 -22.63
N PRO A 279 -22.02 20.69 -23.98
CA PRO A 279 -21.09 19.85 -24.74
C PRO A 279 -19.73 20.52 -24.83
N ARG A 280 -18.68 19.71 -24.62
CA ARG A 280 -17.27 20.11 -24.75
C ARG A 280 -16.54 19.10 -25.60
N GLU A 281 -16.08 19.55 -26.76
CA GLU A 281 -15.39 18.68 -27.70
C GLU A 281 -13.98 18.34 -27.21
N ALA A 282 -13.56 17.09 -27.42
CA ALA A 282 -12.23 16.61 -27.04
C ALA A 282 -11.12 17.26 -27.86
N ALA A 283 -9.95 17.44 -27.24
CA ALA A 283 -8.73 17.72 -27.99
C ALA A 283 -8.17 16.42 -28.58
N PHE A 284 -8.09 16.33 -29.90
CA PHE A 284 -7.42 15.24 -30.62
C PHE A 284 -5.97 15.61 -30.94
N GLY A 285 -5.06 14.63 -30.91
CA GLY A 285 -3.69 14.82 -31.37
C GLY A 285 -2.72 13.74 -30.90
N THR A 286 -1.44 13.93 -31.21
CA THR A 286 -0.38 12.95 -30.94
C THR A 286 -0.09 12.82 -29.44
N ARG A 287 0.37 11.62 -29.03
CA ARG A 287 0.50 11.16 -27.64
C ARG A 287 1.28 12.12 -26.72
N SER A 288 2.28 12.85 -27.23
CA SER A 288 3.12 13.77 -26.46
C SER A 288 2.55 15.19 -26.37
N ALA A 289 2.04 15.74 -27.48
CA ALA A 289 1.55 17.12 -27.56
C ALA A 289 0.24 17.32 -26.80
N VAL A 290 -0.70 16.37 -26.92
CA VAL A 290 -2.00 16.45 -26.23
C VAL A 290 -1.85 16.17 -24.74
N ARG A 291 -0.90 15.32 -24.36
CA ARG A 291 -0.66 14.98 -22.96
C ARG A 291 -0.14 16.15 -22.14
N GLN A 292 0.82 16.92 -22.66
CA GLN A 292 1.28 18.12 -21.96
C GLN A 292 0.18 19.19 -21.87
N ALA A 293 -0.67 19.30 -22.89
CA ALA A 293 -1.83 20.19 -22.84
C ALA A 293 -2.83 19.72 -21.76
N TYR A 294 -3.15 18.43 -21.70
CA TYR A 294 -4.03 17.84 -20.70
C TYR A 294 -3.53 18.02 -19.26
N GLU A 295 -2.26 17.70 -18.98
CA GLU A 295 -1.67 17.87 -17.65
C GLU A 295 -1.68 19.34 -17.20
N ARG A 296 -1.45 20.28 -18.12
CA ARG A 296 -1.55 21.73 -17.84
C ARG A 296 -3.00 22.17 -17.56
N VAL A 297 -3.99 21.57 -18.22
CA VAL A 297 -5.42 21.89 -18.07
C VAL A 297 -6.00 21.28 -16.78
N VAL A 298 -5.66 20.02 -16.45
CA VAL A 298 -6.08 19.36 -15.20
C VAL A 298 -5.46 20.04 -13.98
N ARG A 299 -4.19 20.47 -14.05
CA ARG A 299 -3.55 21.29 -13.00
C ARG A 299 -4.23 22.64 -12.79
N ARG A 300 -4.92 23.16 -13.82
CA ARG A 300 -5.69 24.41 -13.79
C ARG A 300 -7.19 24.19 -13.54
N GLN A 301 -7.62 22.97 -13.19
CA GLN A 301 -9.02 22.59 -12.96
C GLN A 301 -9.99 23.05 -14.06
N ARG A 302 -9.55 22.99 -15.32
CA ARG A 302 -10.45 23.14 -16.47
C ARG A 302 -11.05 21.77 -16.80
N ASP A 303 -12.01 21.73 -17.72
CA ASP A 303 -12.83 20.55 -18.02
C ASP A 303 -12.39 19.78 -19.30
N PRO A 304 -11.23 19.09 -19.32
CA PRO A 304 -10.80 18.35 -20.49
C PRO A 304 -11.36 16.93 -20.50
N VAL A 305 -11.64 16.47 -21.72
CA VAL A 305 -11.65 15.05 -22.05
C VAL A 305 -10.50 14.75 -23.01
N LEU A 306 -9.88 13.59 -22.82
CA LEU A 306 -8.73 13.14 -23.58
C LEU A 306 -8.93 11.70 -24.03
N VAL A 307 -8.67 11.44 -25.30
CA VAL A 307 -8.44 10.09 -25.83
C VAL A 307 -6.99 9.96 -26.25
N THR A 308 -6.33 8.89 -25.81
CA THR A 308 -4.99 8.51 -26.25
C THR A 308 -4.93 7.03 -26.60
N THR A 309 -3.99 6.63 -27.45
CA THR A 309 -3.78 5.21 -27.77
C THR A 309 -3.16 4.47 -26.59
N SER A 310 -3.64 3.24 -26.34
CA SER A 310 -3.26 2.38 -25.21
C SER A 310 -2.94 0.95 -25.69
N GLY A 311 -2.26 0.84 -26.82
CA GLY A 311 -2.03 -0.41 -27.54
C GLY A 311 -2.49 -0.31 -29.01
N PRO A 312 -2.38 -1.39 -29.79
CA PRO A 312 -2.83 -1.42 -31.19
C PRO A 312 -4.35 -1.22 -31.31
N ASP A 313 -5.14 -1.98 -30.53
CA ASP A 313 -6.61 -1.99 -30.61
C ASP A 313 -7.27 -1.45 -29.34
N ARG A 314 -6.63 -0.51 -28.65
CA ARG A 314 -7.13 0.03 -27.38
C ARG A 314 -6.89 1.53 -27.26
N ILE A 315 -7.84 2.20 -26.62
CA ILE A 315 -7.74 3.61 -26.27
C ILE A 315 -7.86 3.78 -24.75
N LEU A 316 -7.24 4.84 -24.25
CA LEU A 316 -7.43 5.38 -22.91
C LEU A 316 -8.27 6.64 -23.02
N VAL A 317 -9.41 6.65 -22.35
CA VAL A 317 -10.27 7.83 -22.16
C VAL A 317 -10.02 8.38 -20.77
N GLN A 318 -9.81 9.69 -20.67
CA GLN A 318 -9.71 10.41 -19.41
C GLN A 318 -10.69 11.59 -19.44
N ALA A 319 -11.51 11.72 -18.41
CA ALA A 319 -12.49 12.80 -18.27
C ALA A 319 -12.36 13.44 -16.89
N PHE A 320 -12.14 14.75 -16.87
CA PHE A 320 -12.11 15.55 -15.65
C PHE A 320 -12.79 16.90 -15.90
N PRO A 321 -13.52 17.44 -14.92
CA PRO A 321 -13.96 16.81 -13.68
C PRO A 321 -15.21 15.95 -13.87
N VAL A 322 -15.35 14.90 -13.05
CA VAL A 322 -16.65 14.33 -12.69
C VAL A 322 -17.09 15.05 -11.40
N PRO A 323 -18.11 15.94 -11.45
CA PRO A 323 -18.55 16.72 -10.31
C PRO A 323 -18.95 15.82 -9.13
N GLY A 324 -18.57 16.22 -7.91
CA GLY A 324 -18.96 15.49 -6.69
C GLY A 324 -20.42 15.74 -6.29
N ALA A 325 -20.97 14.91 -5.41
CA ALA A 325 -22.36 15.04 -4.93
C ALA A 325 -22.66 16.38 -4.23
N GLY A 326 -21.63 17.08 -3.73
CA GLY A 326 -21.74 18.44 -3.18
C GLY A 326 -21.77 19.56 -4.24
N HIS A 327 -21.52 19.23 -5.51
CA HIS A 327 -21.74 20.13 -6.64
C HIS A 327 -23.19 19.96 -7.11
N THR A 328 -24.10 20.75 -6.54
CA THR A 328 -25.40 20.99 -7.17
C THR A 328 -25.16 21.74 -8.47
N SER A 329 -25.04 21.00 -9.58
CA SER A 329 -25.28 21.62 -10.86
C SER A 329 -26.77 21.84 -11.03
N ARG A 330 -27.13 23.10 -11.29
CA ARG A 330 -28.44 23.43 -11.83
C ARG A 330 -28.53 22.73 -13.17
N GLY A 331 -29.32 21.66 -13.25
CA GLY A 331 -29.57 20.96 -14.50
C GLY A 331 -30.15 21.90 -15.57
N PRO A 332 -29.91 21.64 -16.86
CA PRO A 332 -30.63 22.32 -17.93
C PRO A 332 -32.09 21.87 -17.91
N ARG A 333 -32.99 22.82 -18.20
CA ARG A 333 -34.34 22.52 -18.69
C ARG A 333 -34.25 22.13 -20.16
#